data_AF-A0A7C8ZMY7-F1
#
_entry.id   AF-A0A7C8ZMY7-F1
#
_cell.length_a   1.000
_cell.length_b   1.000
_cell.length_c   1.000
_cell.angle_alpha   90.00
_cell.angle_beta   90.00
_cell.angle_gamma   90.00
#
_symmetry.space_group_name_H-M   'P 1'
#
loop_
_entity.id
_entity.type
_entity.pdbx_description
1 polymer ?
#
loop_
_entity_poly.entity_id
_entity_poly.type
_entity_poly.pdbx_seq_one_letter_code
_entity_poly.pdbx_strand_id
1 'polypeptide(L)'
;IGSAKKAVSLSPNSIEFAHFYASLLFDVASDGKDYEEVVAECERALGIENPIDPAKENLLLQQSEDKASGGATSESRIVQVQHELRSLIQKSNIASISSWMKNLGGVGGDDKFRLIPLRRLSEDPLEARYLQSIGSTARRPNEIKKVTKTPEERRKEIEVRVAAARLLQQKSEQGPSGDESKERS
;
A
#
# COMPACT_ATOMS: atom_id res chain seq x y z
N ILE A 1 20.69 18.88 1.00
CA ILE A 1 20.39 17.90 2.09
C ILE A 1 20.94 18.35 3.44
N GLY A 2 22.26 18.52 3.61
CA GLY A 2 22.84 18.90 4.91
C GLY A 2 22.21 20.15 5.57
N SER A 3 21.94 21.19 4.77
CA SER A 3 21.25 22.41 5.26
C SER A 3 19.80 22.15 5.68
N ALA A 4 19.05 21.32 4.95
CA ALA A 4 17.67 20.95 5.31
C ALA A 4 17.64 20.14 6.61
N LYS A 5 18.55 19.17 6.76
CA LYS A 5 18.75 18.44 8.01
C LYS A 5 19.09 19.38 9.18
N LYS A 6 19.92 20.39 8.93
CA LYS A 6 20.25 21.41 9.93
C LYS A 6 19.04 22.27 10.30
N ALA A 7 18.20 22.65 9.33
CA ALA A 7 16.96 23.40 9.57
C ALA A 7 15.99 22.61 10.46
N VAL A 8 15.77 21.32 10.17
CA VAL A 8 14.98 20.42 11.03
C VAL A 8 15.56 20.33 12.45
N SER A 9 16.89 20.29 12.58
CA SER A 9 17.55 20.25 13.89
C SER A 9 17.39 21.55 14.69
N LEU A 10 17.26 22.69 14.01
CA LEU A 10 17.10 24.01 14.64
C LEU A 10 15.63 24.34 14.94
N SER A 11 14.69 23.83 14.13
CA SER A 11 13.25 24.01 14.32
C SER A 11 12.54 22.65 14.17
N PRO A 12 12.59 21.79 15.20
CA PRO A 12 12.07 20.42 15.13
C PRO A 12 10.54 20.34 14.97
N ASN A 13 9.83 21.42 15.35
CA ASN A 13 8.38 21.53 15.26
C ASN A 13 7.91 22.18 13.95
N SER A 14 8.82 22.58 13.06
CA SER A 14 8.46 23.08 11.73
C SER A 14 8.11 21.92 10.81
N ILE A 15 6.81 21.76 10.54
CA ILE A 15 6.31 20.73 9.63
C ILE A 15 6.78 20.97 8.19
N GLU A 16 6.99 22.24 7.81
CA GLU A 16 7.50 22.63 6.49
C GLU A 16 8.95 22.20 6.30
N PHE A 17 9.83 22.44 7.29
CA PHE A 17 11.23 22.02 7.20
C PHE A 17 11.36 20.49 7.16
N ALA A 18 10.52 19.79 7.92
CA ALA A 18 10.46 18.34 7.90
C ALA A 18 10.02 17.81 6.53
N HIS A 19 8.95 18.37 5.96
CA HIS A 19 8.47 18.02 4.63
C HIS A 19 9.50 18.31 3.53
N PHE A 20 10.15 19.48 3.57
CA PHE A 20 11.19 19.84 2.62
C PHE A 20 12.40 18.89 2.73
N TYR A 21 12.82 18.54 3.95
CA TYR A 21 13.91 17.58 4.15
C TYR A 21 13.54 16.19 3.63
N ALA A 22 12.34 15.69 3.93
CA ALA A 22 11.84 14.41 3.43
C ALA A 22 11.76 14.38 1.89
N SER A 23 11.31 15.48 1.27
CA SER A 23 11.27 15.62 -0.20
C SER A 23 12.66 15.53 -0.82
N LEU A 24 13.65 16.20 -0.23
CA LEU A 24 15.03 16.09 -0.70
C LEU A 24 15.63 14.69 -0.51
N LEU A 25 15.27 13.98 0.57
CA LEU A 25 15.66 12.58 0.75
C LEU A 25 15.04 11.71 -0.34
N PHE A 26 13.76 11.94 -0.67
CA PHE A 26 13.06 11.22 -1.73
C PHE A 26 13.69 11.43 -3.10
N ASP A 27 14.04 12.68 -3.44
CA ASP A 27 14.63 13.02 -4.73
C ASP A 27 15.99 12.36 -4.97
N VAL A 28 16.76 12.09 -3.90
CA VAL A 28 18.07 11.42 -4.01
C VAL A 28 18.00 9.92 -3.74
N ALA A 29 16.84 9.39 -3.33
CA ALA A 29 16.69 8.00 -2.95
C ALA A 29 16.84 7.07 -4.17
N SER A 30 17.61 6.01 -4.00
CA SER A 30 17.97 5.08 -5.06
C SER A 30 17.58 3.63 -4.75
N ASP A 31 17.63 3.25 -3.49
CA ASP A 31 17.34 1.90 -3.02
C ASP A 31 16.28 1.87 -1.91
N GLY A 32 15.92 0.66 -1.48
CA GLY A 32 14.89 0.47 -0.48
C GLY A 32 15.22 1.10 0.88
N LYS A 33 16.51 1.21 1.22
CA LYS A 33 16.96 1.80 2.48
C LYS A 33 16.82 3.32 2.44
N ASP A 34 17.17 3.95 1.31
CA ASP A 34 16.98 5.39 1.14
C ASP A 34 15.49 5.77 1.28
N TYR A 35 14.58 4.98 0.68
CA TYR A 35 13.14 5.19 0.82
C TYR A 35 12.62 4.95 2.25
N GLU A 36 13.24 4.07 3.02
CA GLU A 36 12.93 3.88 4.45
C GLU A 36 13.27 5.14 5.26
N GLU A 37 14.38 5.81 4.96
CA GLU A 37 14.73 7.09 5.60
C GLU A 37 13.72 8.20 5.27
N VAL A 38 13.19 8.23 4.05
CA VAL A 38 12.10 9.15 3.67
C VAL A 38 10.85 8.90 4.51
N VAL A 39 10.44 7.63 4.65
CA VAL A 39 9.26 7.24 5.44
C VAL A 39 9.45 7.62 6.90
N ALA A 40 10.60 7.31 7.49
CA ALA A 40 10.89 7.62 8.88
C ALA A 40 10.82 9.13 9.17
N GLU A 41 11.36 9.97 8.29
CA GLU A 41 11.28 11.42 8.45
C GLU A 41 9.84 11.94 8.28
N CYS A 42 9.06 11.36 7.37
CA CYS A 42 7.65 11.72 7.21
C CYS A 42 6.81 11.34 8.45
N GLU A 43 7.02 10.14 9.00
CA GLU A 43 6.33 9.69 10.22
C GLU A 43 6.71 10.56 11.42
N ARG A 44 8.00 10.92 11.55
CA ARG A 44 8.47 11.87 12.56
C ARG A 44 7.74 13.22 12.42
N ALA A 45 7.61 13.73 11.20
CA ALA A 45 6.93 15.00 10.92
C ALA A 45 5.44 14.95 11.26
N LEU A 46 4.76 13.86 10.92
CA LEU A 46 3.35 13.64 11.26
C LEU A 46 3.11 13.49 12.77
N GLY A 47 4.13 13.06 13.51
CA GLY A 47 4.11 12.95 14.97
C GLY A 47 4.42 14.25 15.71
N ILE A 48 4.66 15.38 15.03
CA ILE A 48 4.91 16.67 15.68
C ILE A 48 3.65 17.16 16.40
N GLU A 49 3.75 17.36 17.71
CA GLU A 49 2.72 18.03 18.49
C GLU A 49 2.78 19.55 18.29
N ASN A 50 1.63 20.18 18.02
CA ASN A 50 1.50 21.63 17.78
C ASN A 50 2.46 22.14 16.67
N PRO A 51 2.32 21.67 15.42
CA PRO A 51 3.23 22.04 14.33
C PRO A 51 3.23 23.55 14.06
N ILE A 52 4.41 24.09 13.77
CA ILE A 52 4.57 25.48 13.35
C ILE A 52 3.95 25.65 11.97
N ASP A 53 3.15 26.69 11.86
CA ASP A 53 2.46 27.06 10.63
C ASP A 53 3.44 27.34 9.46
N PRO A 54 3.33 26.65 8.30
CA PRO A 54 4.26 26.80 7.17
C PRO A 54 4.51 28.24 6.69
N ALA A 55 3.51 29.14 6.73
CA ALA A 55 3.73 30.53 6.30
C ALA A 55 4.57 31.37 7.27
N LYS A 56 4.73 30.95 8.53
CA LYS A 56 5.60 31.68 9.48
C LYS A 56 7.06 31.68 9.04
N GLU A 57 7.46 30.64 8.31
CA GLU A 57 8.81 30.50 7.77
C GLU A 57 8.92 31.06 6.34
N ASN A 58 7.80 31.49 5.74
CA ASN A 58 7.74 32.01 4.39
C ASN A 58 7.41 33.50 4.38
N LEU A 59 8.46 34.32 4.33
CA LEU A 59 8.39 35.79 4.34
C LEU A 59 7.43 36.37 3.28
N LEU A 60 7.25 35.67 2.15
CA LEU A 60 6.33 36.09 1.07
C LEU A 60 4.86 35.94 1.47
N LEU A 61 4.53 34.87 2.18
CA LEU A 61 3.16 34.63 2.64
C LEU A 61 2.81 35.57 3.79
N GLN A 62 3.78 35.87 4.65
CA GLN A 62 3.62 36.78 5.79
C GLN A 62 3.26 38.21 5.37
N GLN A 63 3.81 38.72 4.26
CA GLN A 63 3.49 40.04 3.72
C GLN A 63 2.10 40.13 3.07
N SER A 64 1.52 38.99 2.67
CA SER A 64 0.20 38.92 2.05
C SER A 64 -0.96 38.82 3.04
N GLU A 65 -0.70 38.46 4.30
CA GLU A 65 -1.72 38.30 5.35
C GLU A 65 -2.20 39.64 5.96
N ASP A 66 -1.50 40.75 5.73
CA ASP A 66 -1.84 42.08 6.28
C ASP A 66 -3.02 42.80 5.59
N LYS A 67 -3.70 42.16 4.64
CA LYS A 67 -4.84 42.75 3.91
C LYS A 67 -6.03 41.80 3.87
N ALA A 68 -6.72 41.67 5.01
CA ALA A 68 -8.18 41.57 5.10
C ALA A 68 -8.91 40.88 3.92
N SER A 69 -8.67 39.60 3.60
CA SER A 69 -9.55 38.77 2.76
C SER A 69 -8.93 37.38 2.48
N GLY A 70 -9.56 36.30 2.96
CA GLY A 70 -9.58 35.02 2.23
C GLY A 70 -8.30 34.16 2.14
N GLY A 71 -7.27 34.39 2.96
CA GLY A 71 -6.10 33.50 3.04
C GLY A 71 -6.41 32.14 3.68
N ALA A 72 -5.77 31.06 3.21
CA ALA A 72 -5.88 29.75 3.84
C ALA A 72 -5.41 29.82 5.31
N THR A 73 -6.25 29.37 6.23
CA THR A 73 -5.94 29.36 7.66
C THR A 73 -4.66 28.57 7.94
N SER A 74 -3.95 28.91 9.01
CA SER A 74 -2.76 28.16 9.46
C SER A 74 -3.04 26.66 9.57
N GLU A 75 -4.18 26.29 10.16
CA GLU A 75 -4.67 24.91 10.23
C GLU A 75 -4.80 24.26 8.85
N SER A 76 -5.39 24.95 7.87
CA SER A 76 -5.54 24.42 6.51
C SER A 76 -4.17 24.16 5.86
N ARG A 77 -3.22 25.08 6.05
CA ARG A 77 -1.85 24.95 5.52
C ARG A 77 -1.08 23.80 6.19
N ILE A 78 -1.24 23.63 7.49
CA ILE A 78 -0.69 22.48 8.24
C ILE A 78 -1.30 21.16 7.71
N VAL A 79 -2.63 21.09 7.56
CA VAL A 79 -3.32 19.89 7.04
C VAL A 79 -2.85 19.55 5.63
N GLN A 80 -2.62 20.55 4.78
CA GLN A 80 -2.07 20.36 3.45
C GLN A 80 -0.69 19.70 3.49
N VAL A 81 0.24 20.23 4.30
CA VAL A 81 1.58 19.63 4.44
C VAL A 81 1.50 18.21 5.01
N GLN A 82 0.61 17.95 5.97
CA GLN A 82 0.36 16.58 6.45
C GLN A 82 -0.15 15.64 5.36
N HIS A 83 -0.99 16.13 4.43
CA HIS A 83 -1.43 15.33 3.30
C HIS A 83 -0.26 15.00 2.36
N GLU A 84 0.60 15.99 2.08
CA GLU A 84 1.80 15.81 1.26
C GLU A 84 2.77 14.80 1.87
N LEU A 85 3.01 14.87 3.18
CA LEU A 85 3.80 13.89 3.93
C LEU A 85 3.23 12.45 3.79
N ARG A 86 1.92 12.28 3.95
CA ARG A 86 1.27 10.96 3.74
C ARG A 86 1.40 10.48 2.29
N SER A 87 1.29 11.39 1.33
CA SER A 87 1.52 11.08 -0.10
C SER A 87 2.95 10.63 -0.34
N LEU A 88 3.93 11.29 0.29
CA LEU A 88 5.34 10.95 0.14
C LEU A 88 5.66 9.57 0.74
N ILE A 89 5.03 9.19 1.86
CA ILE A 89 5.09 7.82 2.40
C ILE A 89 4.59 6.81 1.37
N GLN A 90 3.42 7.06 0.76
CA GLN A 90 2.87 6.15 -0.25
C GLN A 90 3.79 6.01 -1.46
N LYS A 91 4.32 7.12 -1.97
CA LYS A 91 5.27 7.13 -3.09
C LYS A 91 6.53 6.35 -2.76
N SER A 92 7.10 6.55 -1.57
CA SER A 92 8.31 5.88 -1.09
C SER A 92 8.10 4.36 -0.96
N ASN A 93 6.96 3.93 -0.43
CA ASN A 93 6.63 2.51 -0.32
C ASN A 93 6.51 1.83 -1.69
N ILE A 94 5.84 2.48 -2.65
CA ILE A 94 5.73 1.96 -4.03
C ILE A 94 7.11 1.91 -4.71
N ALA A 95 7.91 2.96 -4.53
CA ALA A 95 9.26 3.05 -5.10
C ALA A 95 10.20 1.99 -4.51
N SER A 96 10.17 1.78 -3.19
CA SER A 96 10.96 0.76 -2.49
C SER A 96 10.64 -0.66 -2.99
N ILE A 97 9.35 -0.99 -3.14
CA ILE A 97 8.93 -2.28 -3.71
C ILE A 97 9.41 -2.42 -5.15
N SER A 98 9.27 -1.37 -5.96
CA SER A 98 9.69 -1.37 -7.36
C SER A 98 11.21 -1.54 -7.50
N SER A 99 12.00 -0.88 -6.67
CA SER A 99 13.46 -1.04 -6.61
C SER A 99 13.86 -2.44 -6.17
N TRP A 100 13.14 -3.03 -5.21
CA TRP A 100 13.37 -4.42 -4.81
C TRP A 100 13.05 -5.40 -5.95
N MET A 101 11.94 -5.23 -6.66
CA MET A 101 11.57 -6.06 -7.81
C MET A 101 12.58 -5.97 -8.96
N LYS A 102 13.14 -4.78 -9.22
CA LYS A 102 14.20 -4.59 -10.23
C LYS A 102 15.51 -5.31 -9.86
N ASN A 103 15.92 -5.25 -8.61
CA ASN A 103 17.14 -5.92 -8.14
C ASN A 103 16.99 -7.44 -8.06
N LEU A 104 15.77 -7.95 -7.80
CA LEU A 104 15.47 -9.38 -7.85
C LEU A 104 15.39 -9.94 -9.28
N GLY A 105 14.95 -9.14 -10.26
CA GLY A 105 14.85 -9.54 -11.66
C GLY A 105 16.14 -9.41 -12.48
N GLY A 106 17.21 -8.84 -11.92
CA GLY A 106 18.46 -8.54 -12.62
C GLY A 106 19.64 -9.50 -12.34
N VAL A 107 19.58 -10.28 -11.25
CA VAL A 107 20.63 -11.25 -10.91
C VAL A 107 20.16 -12.64 -11.33
N GLY A 108 20.41 -12.96 -12.61
CA GLY A 108 20.28 -14.25 -13.29
C GLY A 108 19.58 -15.41 -12.56
N GLY A 109 18.49 -15.88 -13.15
CA GLY A 109 18.01 -17.25 -12.95
C GLY A 109 16.52 -17.34 -12.64
N ASP A 110 15.80 -17.86 -13.63
CA ASP A 110 14.64 -18.75 -13.49
C ASP A 110 13.67 -18.55 -12.31
N ASP A 111 12.46 -18.09 -12.65
CA ASP A 111 11.17 -18.31 -11.98
C ASP A 111 11.18 -19.28 -10.79
N LYS A 112 11.63 -18.80 -9.62
CA LYS A 112 11.43 -19.49 -8.34
C LYS A 112 11.32 -18.45 -7.23
N PHE A 113 10.16 -17.81 -7.15
CA PHE A 113 9.67 -17.31 -5.87
C PHE A 113 9.78 -18.46 -4.86
N ARG A 114 10.75 -18.36 -3.95
CA ARG A 114 10.95 -19.30 -2.86
C ARG A 114 9.80 -19.14 -1.88
N LEU A 115 8.70 -19.86 -2.12
CA LEU A 115 7.79 -20.25 -1.05
C LEU A 115 8.63 -20.96 0.01
N ILE A 116 8.51 -20.45 1.23
CA ILE A 116 9.10 -20.88 2.49
C ILE A 116 9.48 -22.38 2.48
N PRO A 117 10.73 -22.75 2.83
CA PRO A 117 11.13 -24.15 2.89
C PRO A 117 10.26 -24.90 3.90
N LEU A 118 9.33 -25.73 3.40
CA LEU A 118 8.72 -26.78 4.19
C LEU A 118 9.86 -27.72 4.57
N ARG A 119 10.12 -27.81 5.88
CA ARG A 119 11.09 -28.70 6.53
C ARG A 119 11.15 -30.03 5.78
N ARG A 120 12.24 -30.29 5.05
CA ARG A 120 12.52 -31.63 4.54
C ARG A 120 12.76 -32.51 5.76
N LEU A 121 11.92 -33.52 5.95
CA LEU A 121 12.32 -34.74 6.64
C LEU A 121 12.31 -35.83 5.57
N SER A 122 13.52 -36.22 5.18
CA SER A 122 13.78 -37.51 4.54
C SER A 122 13.69 -38.63 5.59
N GLU A 123 13.33 -39.83 5.10
CA GLU A 123 13.42 -41.14 5.78
C GLU A 123 12.36 -41.34 6.90
N ASP A 124 11.63 -42.46 7.05
CA ASP A 124 11.74 -43.84 6.59
C ASP A 124 10.34 -44.51 6.80
N PRO A 125 9.91 -45.55 6.05
CA PRO A 125 8.54 -46.09 6.08
C PRO A 125 8.01 -46.76 7.38
N LEU A 126 8.65 -46.58 8.53
CA LEU A 126 8.34 -47.32 9.78
C LEU A 126 7.87 -46.47 10.98
N GLU A 127 7.78 -45.14 10.87
CA GLU A 127 7.33 -44.26 11.97
C GLU A 127 5.80 -44.04 12.02
N ALA A 128 5.03 -44.60 11.08
CA ALA A 128 3.58 -44.40 11.00
C ALA A 128 2.76 -45.06 12.14
N ARG A 129 3.38 -45.71 13.12
CA ARG A 129 2.68 -46.49 14.15
C ARG A 129 2.97 -46.10 15.60
N TYR A 130 3.95 -45.25 15.89
CA TYR A 130 4.37 -45.02 17.29
C TYR A 130 3.82 -43.74 17.94
N LEU A 131 3.47 -42.71 17.18
CA LEU A 131 2.90 -41.47 17.73
C LEU A 131 1.37 -41.52 17.96
N GLN A 132 0.76 -42.70 17.86
CA GLN A 132 -0.66 -42.93 18.20
C GLN A 132 -0.87 -43.23 19.71
N SER A 133 0.17 -43.33 20.54
CA SER A 133 0.04 -43.98 21.86
C SER A 133 0.48 -43.22 23.12
N ILE A 134 1.00 -41.99 23.07
CA ILE A 134 1.41 -41.30 24.30
C ILE A 134 0.99 -39.82 24.33
N GLY A 135 -0.08 -39.53 25.08
CA GLY A 135 -0.23 -38.23 25.73
C GLY A 135 -1.45 -37.39 25.34
N SER A 136 -2.65 -37.88 25.64
CA SER A 136 -3.87 -37.07 25.73
C SER A 136 -3.83 -36.08 26.90
N THR A 137 -4.00 -34.77 26.66
CA THR A 137 -4.79 -33.83 27.50
C THR A 137 -5.16 -32.61 26.64
N ALA A 138 -6.43 -32.51 26.21
CA ALA A 138 -7.48 -31.72 26.85
C ALA A 138 -7.57 -30.26 26.33
N ARG A 139 -8.55 -30.00 25.46
CA ARG A 139 -9.73 -29.11 25.67
C ARG A 139 -10.32 -28.67 24.31
N ARG A 140 -11.55 -29.10 24.02
CA ARG A 140 -12.49 -28.43 23.07
C ARG A 140 -13.17 -27.25 23.82
N PRO A 141 -14.05 -26.39 23.25
CA PRO A 141 -14.53 -26.21 21.87
C PRO A 141 -14.61 -24.73 21.40
N ASN A 142 -14.27 -24.40 20.15
CA ASN A 142 -14.99 -23.33 19.45
C ASN A 142 -14.94 -23.54 17.94
N GLU A 143 -16.09 -23.92 17.36
CA GLU A 143 -16.28 -24.02 15.93
C GLU A 143 -16.34 -22.61 15.32
N ILE A 144 -15.29 -22.23 14.58
CA ILE A 144 -15.49 -21.34 13.44
C ILE A 144 -15.22 -22.20 12.21
N LYS A 145 -16.30 -22.74 11.63
CA LYS A 145 -16.26 -23.38 10.31
C LYS A 145 -15.97 -22.30 9.27
N LYS A 146 -14.70 -21.89 9.12
CA LYS A 146 -14.24 -21.28 7.89
C LYS A 146 -14.11 -22.40 6.87
N VAL A 147 -15.18 -22.58 6.10
CA VAL A 147 -15.19 -23.40 4.89
C VAL A 147 -14.01 -22.93 4.04
N THR A 148 -12.93 -23.70 4.06
CA THR A 148 -11.79 -23.46 3.20
C THR A 148 -12.23 -23.98 1.84
N LYS A 149 -12.87 -23.10 1.06
CA LYS A 149 -13.28 -23.40 -0.31
C LYS A 149 -12.04 -23.88 -1.06
N THR A 150 -12.07 -25.15 -1.45
CA THR A 150 -10.92 -25.84 -2.03
C THR A 150 -10.53 -25.16 -3.35
N PRO A 151 -9.25 -25.21 -3.75
CA PRO A 151 -8.81 -24.63 -5.01
C PRO A 151 -9.56 -25.21 -6.22
N GLU A 152 -10.06 -26.45 -6.16
CA GLU A 152 -10.96 -27.01 -7.17
C GLU A 152 -12.29 -26.27 -7.29
N GLU A 153 -12.93 -25.88 -6.17
CA GLU A 153 -14.19 -25.12 -6.21
C GLU A 153 -14.00 -23.71 -6.76
N ARG A 154 -12.88 -23.05 -6.46
CA ARG A 154 -12.55 -21.75 -7.08
C ARG A 154 -12.32 -21.88 -8.58
N ARG A 155 -11.70 -22.96 -9.05
CA ARG A 155 -11.51 -23.24 -10.49
C ARG A 155 -12.86 -23.43 -11.20
N LYS A 156 -13.78 -24.20 -10.62
CA LYS A 156 -15.13 -24.40 -11.18
C LYS A 156 -15.93 -23.11 -11.23
N GLU A 157 -15.81 -22.25 -10.23
CA GLU A 157 -16.51 -20.95 -10.24
C GLU A 157 -15.99 -20.02 -11.36
N ILE A 158 -14.68 -20.00 -11.61
CA ILE A 158 -14.09 -19.23 -12.72
C ILE A 158 -14.61 -19.75 -14.06
N GLU A 159 -14.66 -21.07 -14.25
CA GLU A 159 -15.15 -21.69 -15.48
C GLU A 159 -16.63 -21.37 -15.73
N VAL A 160 -17.46 -21.42 -14.68
CA VAL A 160 -18.88 -21.03 -14.75
C VAL A 160 -19.04 -19.55 -15.11
N ARG A 161 -18.25 -18.66 -14.50
CA ARG A 161 -18.27 -17.22 -14.82
C ARG A 161 -17.83 -16.95 -16.26
N VAL A 162 -16.82 -17.67 -16.76
CA VAL A 162 -16.35 -17.56 -18.15
C VAL A 162 -17.38 -18.12 -19.13
N ALA A 163 -18.04 -19.23 -18.82
CA ALA A 163 -19.11 -19.79 -19.64
C ALA A 163 -20.33 -18.87 -19.71
N ALA A 164 -20.73 -18.28 -18.57
CA ALA A 164 -21.81 -17.31 -18.52
C ALA A 164 -21.47 -16.03 -19.32
N ALA A 165 -20.24 -15.53 -19.21
CA ALA A 165 -19.79 -14.38 -20.00
C ALA A 165 -19.80 -14.67 -21.50
N ARG A 166 -19.39 -15.88 -21.93
CA ARG A 166 -19.45 -16.30 -23.34
C ARG A 166 -20.89 -16.42 -23.86
N LEU A 167 -21.83 -16.91 -23.04
CA LEU A 167 -23.25 -16.94 -23.40
C LEU A 167 -23.84 -15.52 -23.55
N LEU A 168 -23.48 -14.60 -22.66
CA LEU A 168 -23.88 -13.19 -22.79
C LEU A 168 -23.28 -12.56 -24.04
N GLN A 169 -22.04 -12.90 -24.39
CA GLN A 169 -21.39 -12.41 -25.60
C GLN A 169 -22.07 -12.95 -26.88
N GLN A 170 -22.41 -14.25 -26.93
CA GLN A 170 -23.21 -14.81 -28.02
C GLN A 170 -24.60 -14.17 -28.13
N LYS A 171 -25.24 -13.83 -27.01
CA LYS A 171 -26.54 -13.13 -27.02
C LYS A 171 -26.42 -11.66 -27.43
N SER A 172 -25.25 -11.03 -27.24
CA SER A 172 -24.99 -9.69 -27.77
C SER A 172 -24.66 -9.66 -29.27
N GLU A 173 -24.15 -10.77 -29.82
CA GLU A 173 -23.85 -10.92 -31.26
C GLU A 173 -25.08 -11.33 -32.10
N GLN A 174 -26.13 -11.90 -31.48
CA GLN A 174 -27.47 -11.97 -32.07
C GLN A 174 -28.27 -10.73 -31.66
N GLY A 175 -28.18 -9.67 -32.47
CA GLY A 175 -28.86 -8.40 -32.22
C GLY A 175 -30.38 -8.53 -32.02
N PRO A 176 -31.02 -7.52 -31.41
CA PRO A 176 -32.47 -7.48 -31.25
C PRO A 176 -33.13 -7.32 -32.63
N SER A 177 -33.86 -8.34 -33.08
CA SER A 177 -34.93 -8.13 -34.06
C SER A 177 -36.04 -7.36 -33.36
N GLY A 178 -35.99 -6.03 -33.46
CA GLY A 178 -37.05 -5.14 -32.99
C GLY A 178 -38.32 -5.37 -33.80
N ASP A 179 -39.32 -5.93 -33.15
CA ASP A 179 -40.72 -5.83 -33.54
C ASP A 179 -41.37 -4.82 -32.59
N GLU A 180 -41.65 -3.61 -33.08
CA GLU A 180 -42.63 -2.72 -32.46
C GLU A 180 -43.53 -2.18 -33.56
N SER A 181 -44.70 -2.79 -33.66
CA SER A 181 -45.84 -2.31 -34.42
C SER A 181 -46.65 -1.29 -33.60
N LYS A 182 -47.11 -0.26 -34.32
CA LYS A 182 -48.39 0.50 -34.18
C LYS A 182 -48.45 1.84 -33.41
N GLU A 183 -48.73 2.86 -34.24
CA GLU A 183 -49.97 3.66 -34.22
C GLU A 183 -49.97 4.98 -33.44
N ARG A 184 -49.86 6.09 -34.20
CA ARG A 184 -50.51 7.36 -33.86
C ARG A 184 -50.97 8.08 -35.13
N SER A 185 -52.27 8.02 -35.41
CA SER A 185 -53.07 9.02 -36.15
C SER A 185 -54.46 9.02 -35.54
#